data_AF-A0A381F3G5-F1
#
_entry.id   AF-A0A381F3G5-F1
#
_cell.length_a   1.000
_cell.length_b   1.000
_cell.length_c   1.000
_cell.angle_alpha   90.00
_cell.angle_beta   90.00
_cell.angle_gamma   90.00
#
_symmetry.space_group_name_H-M   'P 1'
#
loop_
_entity.id
_entity.type
_entity.pdbx_description
1 polymer ?
#
loop_
_entity_poly.entity_id
_entity_poly.type
_entity_poly.pdbx_seq_one_letter_code
_entity_poly.pdbx_strand_id
1 'polypeptide(L)'
;MLPPFRWYFKSKKFLIIFLNEIKNITSKIYYNNAMNIEYDKNLHSVFLLQYHFILVVKYRKKVINNKICDRLKVYLIAKGHFLLLSMKRLVQMEK
;
A
#
# COMPACT_ATOMS: atom_id res chain seq x y z
N MET A 1 -21.16 -13.56 28.24
CA MET A 1 -20.09 -14.01 27.32
C MET A 1 -20.51 -13.71 25.90
N LEU A 2 -19.82 -12.79 25.21
CA LEU A 2 -20.01 -12.56 23.76
C LEU A 2 -19.14 -13.56 22.98
N PRO A 3 -19.64 -14.16 21.88
CA PRO A 3 -18.88 -15.17 21.15
C PRO A 3 -17.67 -14.55 20.44
N PRO A 4 -16.57 -15.31 20.24
CA PRO A 4 -15.41 -14.84 19.51
C PRO A 4 -15.79 -14.56 18.04
N PHE A 5 -15.46 -13.35 17.59
CA PHE A 5 -15.66 -12.85 16.23
C PHE A 5 -15.05 -13.80 15.18
N ARG A 6 -15.84 -14.75 14.66
CA ARG A 6 -15.45 -15.62 13.56
C ARG A 6 -15.92 -14.99 12.23
N TRP A 7 -15.00 -14.35 11.53
CA TRP A 7 -15.28 -13.67 10.26
C TRP A 7 -15.49 -14.69 9.13
N TYR A 8 -16.75 -14.88 8.72
CA TYR A 8 -17.09 -15.61 7.49
C TYR A 8 -17.20 -14.62 6.32
N PHE A 9 -16.22 -14.62 5.41
CA PHE A 9 -16.34 -13.92 4.13
C PHE A 9 -17.33 -14.69 3.24
N LYS A 10 -18.50 -14.10 2.97
CA LYS A 10 -19.71 -14.80 2.53
C LYS A 10 -19.77 -15.22 1.04
N SER A 11 -18.70 -15.12 0.25
CA SER A 11 -18.72 -15.65 -1.13
C SER A 11 -17.32 -15.85 -1.73
N LYS A 12 -17.01 -17.08 -2.15
CA LYS A 12 -15.79 -17.43 -2.90
C LYS A 12 -15.68 -16.64 -4.23
N LYS A 13 -16.82 -16.29 -4.83
CA LYS A 13 -16.90 -15.60 -6.13
C LYS A 13 -16.34 -14.17 -6.06
N PHE A 14 -16.59 -13.46 -4.97
CA PHE A 14 -16.05 -12.11 -4.74
C PHE A 14 -14.53 -12.15 -4.50
N LEU A 15 -14.04 -13.14 -3.75
CA LEU A 15 -12.62 -13.32 -3.50
C LEU A 15 -11.86 -13.59 -4.81
N ILE A 16 -12.41 -14.43 -5.69
CA ILE A 16 -11.80 -14.79 -6.98
C ILE A 16 -11.69 -13.59 -7.92
N ILE A 17 -12.77 -12.81 -8.04
CA ILE A 17 -12.77 -11.60 -8.89
C ILE A 17 -11.73 -10.60 -8.38
N PHE A 18 -11.71 -10.36 -7.08
CA PHE A 18 -10.75 -9.44 -6.46
C PHE A 18 -9.29 -9.90 -6.61
N LEU A 19 -9.02 -11.20 -6.45
CA LEU A 19 -7.68 -11.77 -6.63
C LEU A 19 -7.23 -11.67 -8.09
N ASN A 20 -8.12 -11.88 -9.06
CA ASN A 20 -7.79 -11.72 -10.48
C ASN A 20 -7.48 -10.26 -10.84
N GLU A 21 -8.19 -9.32 -10.23
CA GLU A 21 -7.99 -7.89 -10.47
C GLU A 21 -6.66 -7.41 -9.87
N ILE A 22 -6.31 -7.88 -8.67
CA ILE A 22 -4.98 -7.65 -8.07
C ILE A 22 -3.88 -8.23 -8.96
N LYS A 23 -4.04 -9.47 -9.45
CA LYS A 23 -3.04 -10.13 -10.31
C LYS A 23 -2.80 -9.38 -11.63
N ASN A 24 -3.84 -8.84 -12.24
CA ASN A 24 -3.72 -8.06 -13.49
C ASN A 24 -3.05 -6.70 -13.26
N ILE A 25 -3.30 -6.07 -12.12
CA ILE A 25 -2.66 -4.81 -11.75
C ILE A 25 -1.17 -5.06 -11.47
N THR A 26 -0.84 -6.10 -10.70
CA THR A 26 0.57 -6.40 -10.39
C THR A 26 1.34 -6.74 -11.66
N SER A 27 0.82 -7.59 -12.55
CA SER A 27 1.50 -7.93 -13.81
C SER A 27 1.78 -6.69 -14.66
N LYS A 28 0.81 -5.79 -14.80
CA LYS A 28 0.97 -4.53 -15.56
C LYS A 28 2.03 -3.61 -14.95
N ILE A 29 2.12 -3.56 -13.62
CA ILE A 29 3.15 -2.79 -12.91
C ILE A 29 4.54 -3.42 -13.11
N TYR A 30 4.67 -4.75 -13.08
CA TYR A 30 5.93 -5.43 -13.37
C TYR A 30 6.46 -5.11 -14.77
N TYR A 31 5.59 -5.15 -15.80
CA TYR A 31 5.99 -4.80 -17.17
C TYR A 31 6.37 -3.32 -17.32
N ASN A 32 5.63 -2.41 -16.67
CA ASN A 32 5.93 -0.98 -16.73
C ASN A 32 7.22 -0.62 -15.98
N ASN A 33 7.46 -1.23 -14.81
CA ASN A 33 8.65 -0.96 -14.00
C ASN A 33 9.90 -1.56 -14.64
N ALA A 34 9.82 -2.75 -15.25
CA ALA A 34 10.96 -3.38 -15.93
C ALA A 34 11.65 -2.49 -16.98
N MET A 35 10.92 -1.51 -17.54
CA MET A 35 11.44 -0.60 -18.57
C MET A 35 12.09 0.67 -18.00
N ASN A 36 12.03 0.93 -16.68
CA ASN A 36 12.53 2.19 -16.09
C ASN A 36 12.83 2.06 -14.57
N ILE A 37 13.81 1.22 -14.19
CA ILE A 37 14.25 1.09 -12.79
C ILE A 37 15.58 1.80 -12.57
N GLU A 38 15.54 2.89 -11.80
CA GLU A 38 16.71 3.56 -11.24
C GLU A 38 16.81 3.24 -9.75
N TYR A 39 18.00 2.83 -9.28
CA TYR A 39 18.23 2.39 -7.91
C TYR A 39 18.77 3.53 -7.04
N ASP A 40 18.20 3.69 -5.83
CA ASP A 40 18.72 4.63 -4.84
C ASP A 40 20.03 4.09 -4.24
N LYS A 41 21.04 4.96 -4.14
CA LYS A 41 22.36 4.63 -3.59
C LYS A 41 22.61 5.38 -2.27
N ASN A 42 22.95 4.66 -1.23
CA ASN A 42 23.58 5.15 -0.01
C ASN A 42 25.09 4.84 -0.07
N LEU A 43 25.89 5.44 0.81
CA LEU A 43 27.36 5.35 0.82
C LEU A 43 27.91 3.91 0.86
N HIS A 44 27.10 2.94 1.33
CA HIS A 44 27.49 1.53 1.40
C HIS A 44 26.38 0.56 0.96
N SER A 45 25.27 1.04 0.41
CA SER A 45 24.19 0.15 -0.01
C SER A 45 23.40 0.73 -1.18
N VAL A 46 22.95 -0.13 -2.07
CA VAL A 46 22.07 0.24 -3.20
C VAL A 46 20.75 -0.50 -2.99
N PHE A 47 19.63 0.20 -3.02
CA PHE A 47 18.33 -0.39 -2.72
C PHE A 47 17.18 0.15 -3.57
N LEU A 48 16.16 -0.68 -3.75
CA LEU A 48 14.88 -0.34 -4.38
C LEU A 48 13.76 -0.96 -3.54
N LEU A 49 13.03 -0.11 -2.81
CA LEU A 49 11.96 -0.55 -1.90
C LEU A 49 10.61 -0.06 -2.44
N GLN A 50 9.93 -0.92 -3.20
CA GLN A 50 8.59 -0.65 -3.73
C GLN A 50 7.56 -1.51 -2.98
N TYR A 51 6.64 -0.85 -2.26
CA TYR A 51 5.62 -1.52 -1.45
C TYR A 51 4.21 -1.25 -1.99
N HIS A 52 3.35 -2.27 -1.94
CA HIS A 52 1.93 -2.15 -2.27
C HIS A 52 1.08 -2.06 -1.00
N PHE A 53 0.57 -0.86 -0.72
CA PHE A 53 -0.34 -0.64 0.41
C PHE A 53 -1.80 -0.70 -0.02
N ILE A 54 -2.55 -1.65 0.55
CA ILE A 54 -3.99 -1.77 0.37
C ILE A 54 -4.65 -1.66 1.75
N LEU A 55 -5.48 -0.64 1.93
CA LEU A 55 -6.17 -0.35 3.18
C LEU A 55 -7.68 -0.32 2.94
N VAL A 56 -8.45 -0.81 3.91
CA VAL A 56 -9.92 -0.90 3.82
C VAL A 56 -10.57 -0.17 4.98
N VAL A 57 -11.63 0.58 4.71
CA VAL A 57 -12.38 1.31 5.74
C VAL A 57 -13.11 0.33 6.66
N LYS A 58 -13.21 0.68 7.96
CA LYS A 58 -13.94 -0.09 8.96
C LYS A 58 -15.35 -0.44 8.47
N TYR A 59 -15.72 -1.71 8.60
CA TYR A 59 -17.01 -2.28 8.16
C TYR A 59 -17.29 -2.19 6.65
N ARG A 60 -16.29 -1.88 5.81
CA ARG A 60 -16.42 -1.82 4.33
C ARG A 60 -17.58 -0.92 3.86
N LYS A 61 -17.87 0.15 4.61
CA LYS A 61 -18.88 1.13 4.19
C LYS A 61 -18.35 1.94 3.01
N LYS A 62 -19.21 2.22 2.01
CA LYS A 62 -18.90 3.10 0.88
C LYS A 62 -18.96 4.57 1.33
N VAL A 63 -17.92 5.01 2.04
CA VAL A 63 -17.82 6.37 2.61
C VAL A 63 -16.79 7.26 1.90
N ILE A 64 -16.05 6.70 0.94
CA ILE A 64 -15.04 7.44 0.19
C ILE A 64 -15.75 8.20 -0.94
N ASN A 65 -16.12 9.45 -0.66
CA ASN A 65 -16.62 10.41 -1.64
C ASN A 65 -15.47 11.32 -2.12
N ASN A 66 -15.64 12.03 -3.25
CA ASN A 66 -14.60 12.88 -3.85
C ASN A 66 -13.95 13.85 -2.85
N LYS A 67 -14.75 14.59 -2.08
CA LYS A 67 -14.27 15.52 -1.04
C LYS A 67 -13.43 14.86 0.06
N ILE A 68 -13.79 13.64 0.46
CA ILE A 68 -13.04 12.88 1.48
C ILE A 68 -11.76 12.31 0.87
N CYS A 69 -11.80 11.90 -0.40
CA CYS A 69 -10.66 11.40 -1.15
C CYS A 69 -9.56 12.46 -1.26
N ASP A 70 -9.91 13.71 -1.56
CA ASP A 70 -8.93 14.80 -1.69
C ASP A 70 -8.24 15.11 -0.35
N ARG A 71 -9.00 15.14 0.75
CA ARG A 71 -8.43 15.32 2.10
C ARG A 71 -7.55 14.14 2.51
N LEU A 72 -7.95 12.91 2.19
CA LEU A 72 -7.17 11.71 2.46
C LEU A 72 -5.82 11.72 1.72
N LYS A 73 -5.80 12.11 0.45
CA LYS A 73 -4.56 12.25 -0.33
C LYS A 73 -3.58 13.21 0.35
N VAL A 74 -4.05 14.40 0.74
CA VAL A 74 -3.20 15.39 1.44
C VAL A 74 -2.62 14.82 2.73
N TYR A 75 -3.45 14.16 3.54
CA TYR A 75 -3.00 13.57 4.80
C TYR A 75 -2.00 12.43 4.59
N LEU A 76 -2.23 11.58 3.59
CA LEU A 76 -1.34 10.47 3.24
C LEU A 76 0.01 10.96 2.71
N ILE A 77 0.02 12.02 1.89
CA ILE A 77 1.27 12.61 1.38
C ILE A 77 2.05 13.26 2.53
N ALA A 78 1.39 14.06 3.37
CA ALA A 78 2.04 14.73 4.51
C ALA A 78 2.62 13.72 5.52
N LYS A 79 1.83 12.70 5.90
CA LYS A 79 2.26 11.66 6.84
C LYS A 79 3.29 10.72 6.21
N GLY A 80 3.11 10.36 4.94
CA GLY A 80 4.01 9.50 4.18
C GLY A 80 5.39 10.14 4.01
N HIS A 81 5.45 11.43 3.69
CA HIS A 81 6.70 12.19 3.65
C HIS A 81 7.41 12.19 5.01
N PHE A 82 6.68 12.45 6.09
CA PHE A 82 7.25 12.43 7.45
C PHE A 82 7.80 11.06 7.84
N LEU A 83 7.05 9.98 7.54
CA LEU A 83 7.49 8.60 7.77
C LEU A 83 8.73 8.26 6.94
N LEU A 84 8.74 8.60 5.64
CA LEU A 84 9.89 8.36 4.76
C LEU A 84 11.14 9.11 5.23
N LEU A 85 11.00 10.35 5.69
CA LEU A 85 12.13 11.14 6.20
C LEU A 85 12.67 10.59 7.52
N SER A 86 11.78 10.05 8.36
CA SER A 86 12.15 9.34 9.58
C SER A 86 12.86 8.02 9.27
N MET A 87 12.38 7.25 8.29
CA MET A 87 12.98 5.97 7.88
C MET A 87 14.34 6.16 7.19
N LYS A 88 14.48 7.17 6.30
CA LYS A 88 15.76 7.49 5.67
C LYS A 88 16.82 7.83 6.73
N ARG A 89 16.45 8.62 7.75
CA ARG A 89 17.31 8.92 8.89
C ARG A 89 17.72 7.67 9.67
N LEU A 90 16.80 6.75 9.96
CA LEU A 90 17.14 5.51 10.68
C LEU A 90 18.12 4.62 9.89
N VAL A 91 17.91 4.46 8.59
CA VAL A 91 18.81 3.68 7.72
C VAL A 91 20.22 4.30 7.62
N GLN A 92 20.35 5.60 7.84
CA GLN A 92 21.65 6.29 7.87
C GLN A 92 22.33 6.29 9.26
N MET A 93 21.57 6.05 10.33
CA MET A 93 22.06 6.02 11.73
C MET A 93 22.50 4.62 12.19
N GLU A 94 22.19 3.55 11.44
CA GLU A 94 22.61 2.17 11.74
C GLU A 94 24.09 1.88 11.37
N LYS A 95 24.95 2.91 11.41
CA LYS A 95 26.40 2.82 11.19
C LYS A 95 27.18 3.43 12.34
#